data_AF-A0A3D3DH52-F1
#
_entry.id   AF-A0A3D3DH52-F1
#
_cell.length_a   1.000
_cell.length_b   1.000
_cell.length_c   1.000
_cell.angle_alpha   90.00
_cell.angle_beta   90.00
_cell.angle_gamma   90.00
#
_symmetry.space_group_name_H-M   'P 1'
#
loop_
_entity.id
_entity.type
_entity.pdbx_description
1 polymer ?
#
loop_
_entity_poly.entity_id
_entity_poly.type
_entity_poly.pdbx_seq_one_letter_code
_entity_poly.pdbx_strand_id
1 'polypeptide(L)'
;MTKAVAICGLALLGAWAALAAEPWTLERALRQALADNPDARLAQHRLAAAQAGLDQANAAFWPRLQFQSSYAGSDNPMQAFGSILNQRAYNYGSPPDFNDLPAVDNLNVRGLATVPLYAGGRTTAARHAA
;
A
#
# COMPACT_ATOMS: atom_id res chain seq x y z
N MET A 1 -47.87 17.50 24.09
CA MET A 1 -48.57 17.41 22.79
C MET A 1 -47.63 17.22 21.60
N THR A 2 -46.37 17.65 21.67
CA THR A 2 -45.37 17.53 20.57
C THR A 2 -44.91 16.11 20.25
N LYS A 3 -44.78 15.22 21.24
CA LYS A 3 -44.33 13.82 21.02
C LYS A 3 -45.36 12.96 20.27
N ALA A 4 -46.65 13.16 20.52
CA ALA A 4 -47.72 12.40 19.84
C ALA A 4 -47.83 12.77 18.36
N VAL A 5 -47.64 14.04 18.02
CA VAL A 5 -47.61 14.51 16.62
C VAL A 5 -46.42 13.96 15.86
N ALA A 6 -45.24 13.86 16.50
CA ALA A 6 -44.05 13.27 15.88
C ALA A 6 -44.21 11.78 15.57
N ILE A 7 -44.85 11.01 16.48
CA ILE A 7 -45.13 9.58 16.29
C ILE A 7 -46.16 9.37 15.17
N CYS A 8 -47.23 10.18 15.14
CA CYS A 8 -48.20 10.12 14.05
C CYS A 8 -47.59 10.52 12.70
N GLY A 9 -46.69 11.51 12.67
CA GLY A 9 -45.95 11.90 11.46
C GLY A 9 -45.07 10.78 10.91
N LEU A 10 -44.33 10.09 11.79
CA LEU A 10 -43.53 8.91 11.43
C LEU A 10 -44.39 7.74 10.93
N ALA A 11 -45.53 7.48 11.57
CA ALA A 11 -46.46 6.43 11.14
C ALA A 11 -47.10 6.72 9.77
N LEU A 12 -47.46 7.99 9.51
CA LEU A 12 -47.99 8.44 8.22
C LEU A 12 -46.94 8.33 7.10
N LEU A 13 -45.69 8.68 7.37
CA LEU A 13 -44.58 8.52 6.40
C LEU A 13 -44.31 7.04 6.08
N GLY A 14 -44.34 6.17 7.09
CA GLY A 14 -44.19 4.72 6.87
C GLY A 14 -45.34 4.09 6.08
N ALA A 15 -46.58 4.49 6.36
CA ALA A 15 -47.75 4.02 5.63
C ALA A 15 -47.75 4.50 4.17
N TRP A 16 -47.32 5.74 3.92
CA TRP A 16 -47.22 6.28 2.56
C TRP A 16 -46.13 5.57 1.74
N ALA A 17 -44.99 5.25 2.37
CA ALA A 17 -43.94 4.45 1.75
C ALA A 17 -44.40 3.03 1.42
N ALA A 18 -45.24 2.41 2.27
CA ALA A 18 -45.81 1.09 2.01
C ALA A 18 -46.85 1.12 0.87
N LEU A 19 -47.66 2.18 0.74
CA LEU A 19 -48.59 2.34 -0.38
C LEU A 19 -47.90 2.66 -1.71
N ALA A 20 -46.73 3.30 -1.67
CA ALA A 20 -45.90 3.58 -2.84
C ALA A 20 -45.02 2.39 -3.26
N ALA A 21 -45.02 1.30 -2.48
CA ALA A 21 -44.23 0.12 -2.77
C ALA A 21 -44.86 -0.67 -3.94
N GLU A 22 -44.23 -0.60 -5.10
CA GLU A 22 -44.62 -1.41 -6.25
C GLU A 22 -44.42 -2.91 -5.95
N PRO A 23 -45.38 -3.77 -6.34
CA PRO A 23 -45.31 -5.20 -6.08
C PRO A 23 -44.12 -5.85 -6.80
N TRP A 24 -43.47 -6.79 -6.13
CA TRP A 24 -42.38 -7.57 -6.70
C TRP A 24 -42.92 -8.59 -7.71
N THR A 25 -42.77 -8.26 -9.00
CA THR A 25 -42.94 -9.24 -10.08
C THR A 25 -41.69 -10.10 -10.20
N LEU A 26 -41.82 -11.32 -10.74
CA LEU A 26 -40.68 -12.20 -11.03
C LEU A 26 -39.61 -11.49 -11.85
N GLU A 27 -40.02 -10.74 -12.87
CA GLU A 27 -39.12 -9.99 -13.74
C GLU A 27 -38.34 -8.91 -12.98
N ARG A 28 -39.01 -8.17 -12.07
CA ARG A 28 -38.37 -7.15 -11.24
C ARG A 28 -37.39 -7.78 -10.25
N ALA A 29 -37.78 -8.88 -9.61
CA ALA A 29 -36.91 -9.61 -8.69
C ALA A 29 -35.66 -10.14 -9.41
N LEU A 30 -35.81 -10.66 -10.64
CA LEU A 30 -34.69 -11.12 -11.45
C LEU A 30 -33.76 -9.97 -11.87
N ARG A 31 -34.32 -8.84 -12.35
CA ARG A 31 -33.53 -7.65 -12.69
C ARG A 31 -32.75 -7.13 -11.49
N GLN A 32 -33.38 -7.04 -10.32
CA GLN A 32 -32.74 -6.61 -9.09
C GLN A 32 -31.66 -7.60 -8.65
N ALA A 33 -31.94 -8.90 -8.71
CA ALA A 33 -30.97 -9.93 -8.39
C ALA A 33 -29.76 -9.86 -9.30
N LEU A 34 -29.92 -9.72 -10.62
CA LEU A 34 -28.79 -9.58 -11.55
C LEU A 34 -27.99 -8.28 -11.35
N ALA A 35 -28.67 -7.18 -10.99
CA ALA A 35 -28.01 -5.90 -10.74
C ALA A 35 -27.17 -5.91 -9.45
N ASP A 36 -27.70 -6.46 -8.36
CA ASP A 36 -27.10 -6.32 -7.02
C ASP A 36 -26.61 -7.64 -6.40
N ASN A 37 -26.46 -8.71 -7.19
CA ASN A 37 -26.05 -10.02 -6.71
C ASN A 37 -24.69 -9.95 -5.94
N PRO A 38 -24.66 -10.22 -4.63
CA PRO A 38 -23.41 -10.26 -3.87
C PRO A 38 -22.48 -11.39 -4.33
N ASP A 39 -23.01 -12.54 -4.76
CA ASP A 39 -22.21 -13.67 -5.23
C ASP A 39 -21.54 -13.36 -6.56
N ALA A 40 -22.21 -12.65 -7.46
CA ALA A 40 -21.61 -12.21 -8.72
C ALA A 40 -20.47 -11.22 -8.47
N ARG A 41 -20.65 -10.27 -7.55
CA ARG A 41 -19.58 -9.36 -7.12
C ARG A 41 -18.41 -10.11 -6.49
N LEU A 42 -18.69 -11.08 -5.62
CA LEU A 42 -17.66 -11.94 -5.04
C LEU A 42 -16.88 -12.71 -6.11
N ALA A 43 -17.57 -13.26 -7.12
CA ALA A 43 -16.94 -13.94 -8.24
C ALA A 43 -16.03 -12.99 -9.06
N GLN A 44 -16.47 -11.75 -9.32
CA GLN A 44 -15.65 -10.73 -9.97
C GLN A 44 -14.38 -10.40 -9.16
N HIS A 45 -14.50 -10.24 -7.85
CA HIS A 45 -13.34 -10.01 -6.98
C HIS A 45 -12.37 -11.20 -6.96
N ARG A 46 -12.88 -12.44 -7.01
CA ARG A 46 -12.03 -13.63 -7.15
C ARG A 46 -11.26 -13.63 -8.46
N LEU A 47 -11.89 -13.25 -9.56
CA LEU A 47 -11.22 -13.12 -10.85
C LEU A 47 -10.14 -12.03 -10.82
N ALA A 48 -10.45 -10.86 -10.27
CA ALA A 48 -9.49 -9.77 -10.13
C ALA A 48 -8.29 -10.17 -9.26
N ALA A 49 -8.52 -10.90 -8.17
CA ALA A 49 -7.46 -11.41 -7.31
C ALA A 49 -6.58 -12.44 -8.02
N ALA A 50 -7.17 -13.35 -8.81
CA ALA A 50 -6.42 -14.33 -9.60
C ALA A 50 -5.54 -13.63 -10.66
N GLN A 51 -6.09 -12.63 -11.36
CA GLN A 51 -5.32 -11.84 -12.32
C GLN A 51 -4.15 -11.10 -11.65
N ALA A 52 -4.40 -10.47 -10.50
CA ALA A 52 -3.34 -9.81 -9.74
C ALA A 52 -2.27 -10.79 -9.26
N GLY A 53 -2.64 -12.02 -8.91
CA GLY A 53 -1.71 -13.10 -8.58
C GLY A 53 -0.80 -13.48 -9.74
N LEU A 54 -1.36 -13.61 -10.94
CA LEU A 54 -0.61 -13.84 -12.18
C LEU A 54 0.35 -12.67 -12.47
N ASP A 55 -0.12 -11.43 -12.34
CA ASP A 55 0.71 -10.24 -12.56
C ASP A 55 1.87 -10.17 -11.56
N GLN A 56 1.62 -10.50 -10.29
CA GLN A 56 2.65 -10.61 -9.26
C GLN A 56 3.68 -11.71 -9.57
N ALA A 57 3.24 -12.87 -10.06
CA ALA A 57 4.16 -13.93 -10.46
C ALA A 57 4.99 -13.54 -11.69
N ASN A 58 4.39 -12.83 -12.65
CA ASN A 58 5.07 -12.30 -13.82
C ASN A 58 6.11 -11.22 -13.44
N ALA A 59 5.87 -10.43 -12.39
CA ALA A 59 6.81 -9.43 -11.90
C ALA A 59 8.20 -10.02 -11.55
N ALA A 60 8.27 -11.31 -11.19
CA ALA A 60 9.51 -11.98 -10.84
C ALA A 60 10.51 -12.13 -12.00
N PHE A 61 10.09 -11.92 -13.24
CA PHE A 61 10.96 -11.95 -14.42
C PHE A 61 11.55 -10.58 -14.78
N TRP A 62 11.06 -9.51 -14.17
CA TRP A 62 11.50 -8.16 -14.47
C TRP A 62 12.68 -7.72 -13.59
N PRO A 63 13.54 -6.81 -14.07
CA PRO A 63 14.51 -6.13 -13.23
C PRO A 63 13.82 -5.41 -12.07
N ARG A 64 14.38 -5.53 -10.86
CA ARG A 64 13.97 -4.73 -9.71
C ARG A 64 14.90 -3.53 -9.58
N LEU A 65 14.32 -2.34 -9.60
CA LEU A 65 15.02 -1.10 -9.29
C LEU A 65 14.68 -0.70 -7.86
N GLN A 66 15.71 -0.35 -7.08
CA GLN A 66 15.58 0.11 -5.71
C GLN A 66 16.35 1.42 -5.56
N PHE A 67 15.72 2.40 -4.95
CA PHE A 67 16.33 3.67 -4.60
C PHE A 67 16.26 3.84 -3.09
N GLN A 68 17.38 4.19 -2.49
CA GLN A 68 17.49 4.44 -1.06
C GLN A 68 18.22 5.76 -0.84
N SER A 69 17.70 6.54 0.10
CA SER A 69 18.39 7.72 0.62
C SER A 69 18.37 7.66 2.14
N SER A 70 19.44 8.10 2.78
CA SER A 70 19.51 8.24 4.23
C SER A 70 20.29 9.50 4.57
N TYR A 71 19.79 10.23 5.56
CA TYR A 71 20.48 11.37 6.14
C TYR A 71 20.69 11.12 7.63
N ALA A 72 21.90 11.34 8.11
CA ALA A 72 22.24 11.29 9.52
C ALA A 72 23.09 12.50 9.87
N GLY A 73 22.72 13.22 10.93
CA GLY A 73 23.54 14.28 11.51
C GLY A 73 23.84 13.95 12.97
N SER A 74 25.02 14.33 13.44
CA SER A 74 25.43 14.08 14.83
C SER A 74 26.46 15.11 15.29
N ASP A 75 26.31 15.56 16.52
CA ASP A 75 27.28 16.36 17.28
C ASP A 75 27.99 15.52 18.37
N ASN A 76 27.63 14.23 18.49
CA ASN A 76 28.29 13.34 19.43
C ASN A 76 29.74 13.07 18.96
N PRO A 77 30.78 13.33 19.77
CA PRO A 77 32.17 13.27 19.32
C PRO A 77 32.58 11.92 18.73
N MET A 78 32.14 10.81 19.31
CA MET A 78 32.46 9.47 18.81
C MET A 78 31.83 9.21 17.44
N GLN A 79 30.59 9.66 17.23
CA GLN A 79 29.90 9.52 15.95
C GLN A 79 30.47 10.49 14.91
N ALA A 80 30.76 11.73 15.30
CA ALA A 80 31.35 12.76 14.44
C ALA A 80 32.71 12.32 13.90
N PHE A 81 33.59 11.83 14.78
CA PHE A 81 34.89 11.30 14.37
C PHE A 81 34.75 10.10 13.41
N GLY A 82 33.87 9.15 13.73
CA GLY A 82 33.60 8.01 12.85
C GLY A 82 33.08 8.45 11.47
N SER A 83 32.25 9.49 11.41
CA SER A 83 31.75 10.06 10.14
C SER A 83 32.89 10.69 9.32
N ILE A 84 33.76 11.48 9.94
CA ILE A 84 34.93 12.10 9.29
C ILE A 84 35.81 11.02 8.64
N LEU A 85 36.02 9.89 9.32
CA LEU A 85 36.77 8.76 8.78
C LEU A 85 36.05 8.08 7.60
N ASN A 86 34.76 7.77 7.75
CA ASN A 86 33.96 7.13 6.70
C ASN A 86 33.86 8.00 5.43
N GLN A 87 33.84 9.32 5.59
CA GLN A 87 33.82 10.30 4.52
C GLN A 87 35.21 10.63 3.96
N ARG A 88 36.27 10.02 4.49
CA ARG A 88 37.68 10.27 4.10
C ARG A 88 38.08 11.74 4.23
N ALA A 89 37.52 12.45 5.21
CA ALA A 89 37.75 13.87 5.46
C ALA A 89 38.82 14.15 6.52
N TYR A 90 39.47 13.11 7.07
CA TYR A 90 40.50 13.28 8.10
C TYR A 90 41.80 13.88 7.53
N ASN A 91 42.30 14.95 8.15
CA ASN A 91 43.54 15.63 7.78
C ASN A 91 44.65 15.37 8.80
N TYR A 92 45.73 14.72 8.37
CA TYR A 92 46.90 14.42 9.21
C TYR A 92 47.77 15.63 9.53
N GLY A 93 47.79 16.66 8.68
CA GLY A 93 48.58 17.88 8.89
C GLY A 93 47.96 18.86 9.88
N SER A 94 46.68 18.71 10.17
CA SER A 94 45.96 19.46 11.20
C SER A 94 44.87 18.58 11.79
N PRO A 95 45.25 17.69 12.74
CA PRO A 95 44.31 16.80 13.40
C PRO A 95 43.22 17.62 14.12
N PRO A 96 41.94 17.22 14.00
CA PRO A 96 40.85 17.88 14.72
C PRO A 96 40.96 17.64 16.24
N ASP A 97 40.50 18.60 17.04
CA ASP A 97 40.41 18.42 18.50
C ASP A 97 39.28 17.43 18.82
N PHE A 98 39.61 16.36 19.54
CA PHE A 98 38.66 15.33 19.93
C PHE A 98 37.64 15.81 20.98
N ASN A 99 37.98 16.85 21.75
CA ASN A 99 37.10 17.42 22.76
C ASN A 99 36.18 18.52 22.18
N ASP A 100 36.43 18.96 20.96
CA ASP A 100 35.64 19.98 20.26
C ASP A 100 35.54 19.64 18.76
N LEU A 101 34.67 18.67 18.46
CA LEU A 101 34.38 18.28 17.08
C LEU A 101 33.18 19.06 16.54
N PRO A 102 33.26 19.59 15.31
CA PRO A 102 32.10 20.17 14.68
C PRO A 102 31.03 19.10 14.46
N ALA A 103 29.76 19.51 14.49
CA ALA A 103 28.67 18.65 14.09
C ALA A 103 28.87 18.19 12.64
N VAL A 104 28.59 16.92 12.39
CA VAL A 104 28.69 16.31 11.06
C VAL A 104 27.32 16.01 10.51
N ASP A 105 27.23 15.99 9.19
CA ASP A 105 26.14 15.39 8.46
C ASP A 105 26.65 14.28 7.52
N ASN A 106 25.74 13.42 7.09
CA ASN A 106 26.02 12.34 6.16
C ASN A 106 24.77 12.04 5.33
N LEU A 107 24.79 12.49 4.07
CA LEU A 107 23.79 12.13 3.07
C LEU A 107 24.29 10.95 2.23
N ASN A 108 23.58 9.82 2.29
CA ASN A 108 23.81 8.67 1.41
C ASN A 108 22.67 8.54 0.42
N VAL A 109 22.98 8.41 -0.88
CA VAL A 109 22.02 8.10 -1.93
C VAL A 109 22.51 6.89 -2.70
N ARG A 110 21.64 5.89 -2.87
CA ARG A 110 21.95 4.62 -3.51
C ARG A 110 20.85 4.22 -4.49
N GLY A 111 21.25 3.85 -5.71
CA GLY A 111 20.42 3.13 -6.66
C GLY A 111 20.94 1.70 -6.82
N LEU A 112 20.05 0.72 -6.85
CA LEU A 112 20.36 -0.69 -7.08
C LEU A 112 19.43 -1.27 -8.14
N ALA A 113 20.01 -1.90 -9.17
CA ALA A 113 19.28 -2.69 -10.16
C ALA A 113 19.60 -4.17 -9.97
N THR A 114 18.57 -5.01 -9.83
CA THR A 114 18.71 -6.47 -9.68
C THR A 114 18.00 -7.15 -10.84
N VAL A 115 18.73 -7.90 -11.65
CA VAL A 115 18.20 -8.63 -12.80
C VAL A 115 18.26 -10.14 -12.53
N PRO A 116 17.12 -10.85 -12.51
CA PRO A 116 17.13 -12.30 -12.38
C PRO A 116 17.61 -12.94 -13.69
N LEU A 117 18.78 -13.57 -13.68
CA LEU A 117 19.32 -14.24 -14.86
C LEU A 117 18.76 -15.66 -15.01
N TYR A 118 18.83 -16.45 -13.94
CA TYR A 118 18.31 -17.81 -13.92
C TYR A 118 18.01 -18.25 -12.49
N ALA A 119 16.82 -18.84 -12.30
CA ALA A 119 16.34 -19.26 -10.98
C ALA A 119 16.10 -20.78 -10.89
N GLY A 120 16.73 -21.59 -11.75
CA GLY A 120 16.55 -23.05 -11.73
C GLY A 120 15.12 -23.50 -12.05
N GLY A 121 14.38 -22.73 -12.86
CA GLY A 121 12.97 -23.01 -13.18
C GLY A 121 11.96 -22.57 -12.10
N ARG A 122 12.40 -22.09 -10.93
CA ARG A 122 11.52 -21.68 -9.82
C ARG A 122 10.53 -20.58 -10.21
N THR A 123 10.98 -19.57 -10.96
CA THR A 123 10.13 -18.45 -11.40
C THR A 123 9.06 -18.91 -12.38
N THR A 124 9.40 -19.82 -13.30
CA THR A 124 8.44 -20.43 -14.24
C THR A 124 7.41 -21.29 -13.51
N ALA A 125 7.84 -22.10 -12.55
CA ALA A 125 6.93 -22.90 -11.73
C ALA A 125 5.98 -22.01 -10.91
N ALA A 126 6.48 -20.93 -10.32
CA ALA A 126 5.66 -19.98 -9.57
C ALA A 126 4.61 -19.29 -10.46
N ARG A 127 4.96 -18.94 -11.70
CA ARG A 127 4.00 -18.40 -12.68
C ARG A 127 2.92 -19.40 -13.09
N HIS A 128 3.25 -20.68 -13.19
CA HIS A 128 2.28 -21.73 -13.56
C HIS A 128 1.35 -22.11 -12.41
N ALA A 129 1.74 -21.84 -11.16
CA ALA A 129 0.95 -22.14 -9.97
C ALA A 129 0.00 -20.99 -9.56
N ALA A 130 0.25 -19.78 -10.09
CA ALA A 130 -0.62 -18.61 -9.93
C ALA A 130 -1.81 -18.70 -10.89
#